data_AF-A0AAV5T7R3-F1
#
_entry.id   AF-A0AAV5T7R3-F1
#
_cell.length_a   1.000
_cell.length_b   1.000
_cell.length_c   1.000
_cell.angle_alpha   90.00
_cell.angle_beta   90.00
_cell.angle_gamma   90.00
#
_symmetry.space_group_name_H-M   'P 1'
#
loop_
_entity.id
_entity.type
_entity.pdbx_description
1 polymer ?
#
loop_
_entity_poly.entity_id
_entity_poly.type
_entity_poly.pdbx_seq_one_letter_code
_entity_poly.pdbx_strand_id
1 'polypeptide(L)'
;FGLRPLYFITIGFQLLTYIIATLTVPNWSTARPTAESALIEPNVVWVCVVAFLLGFADSANTASNTVICSRLIPGRASHTYSAARFYIGLAGAIIFFCSPMLTMKAHAIILISTTIFSGLSFNWAVNQVEKREEETRNEKKPVTA
;
A
#
# COMPACT_ATOMS: atom_id res chain seq x y z
N PHE A 1 5.75 -9.96 17.45
CA PHE A 1 5.37 -8.59 17.09
C PHE A 1 3.99 -8.60 16.45
N GLY A 2 3.08 -7.72 16.89
CA GLY A 2 1.69 -7.72 16.42
C GLY A 2 1.59 -7.36 14.94
N LEU A 3 0.76 -8.10 14.20
CA LEU A 3 0.45 -7.83 12.79
C LEU A 3 -0.21 -6.44 12.60
N ARG A 4 -1.07 -6.06 13.56
CA ARG A 4 -1.81 -4.80 13.62
C ARG A 4 -0.89 -3.56 13.64
N PRO A 5 0.06 -3.41 14.60
CA PRO A 5 0.92 -2.23 14.65
C PRO A 5 1.85 -2.12 13.44
N LEU A 6 2.37 -3.25 12.93
CA LEU A 6 3.26 -3.24 11.77
C LEU A 6 2.56 -2.64 10.54
N TYR A 7 1.32 -3.06 10.28
CA TYR A 7 0.57 -2.58 9.13
C TYR A 7 0.17 -1.10 9.24
N PHE A 8 -0.17 -0.65 10.46
CA PHE A 8 -0.48 0.76 10.71
C PHE A 8 0.73 1.68 10.46
N ILE A 9 1.93 1.22 10.85
CA ILE A 9 3.19 1.92 10.59
C ILE A 9 3.45 2.00 9.08
N THR A 10 3.24 0.90 8.33
CA THR A 10 3.40 0.88 6.87
C THR A 10 2.43 1.84 6.17
N ILE A 11 1.14 1.84 6.54
CA ILE A 11 0.16 2.80 5.99
C ILE A 11 0.56 4.24 6.31
N GLY A 12 1.02 4.50 7.54
CA GLY A 12 1.49 5.83 7.94
C GLY A 12 2.66 6.32 7.09
N PHE A 13 3.66 5.47 6.86
CA PHE A 13 4.79 5.77 5.99
C PHE A 13 4.37 5.98 4.52
N GLN A 14 3.44 5.17 4.04
CA GLN A 14 2.93 5.28 2.67
C GLN A 14 2.16 6.59 2.46
N LEU A 15 1.30 6.98 3.40
CA LEU A 15 0.58 8.25 3.39
C LEU A 15 1.53 9.43 3.45
N LEU A 16 2.53 9.39 4.34
CA LEU A 16 3.55 10.43 4.47
C LEU A 16 4.31 10.59 3.15
N THR A 17 4.71 9.49 2.53
CA THR A 17 5.41 9.50 1.24
C THR A 17 4.53 10.07 0.13
N TYR A 18 3.24 9.75 0.10
CA TYR A 18 2.30 10.36 -0.87
C TYR A 18 2.11 11.86 -0.64
N ILE A 19 2.02 12.31 0.62
CA ILE A 19 1.93 13.74 0.95
C ILE A 19 3.18 14.48 0.48
N ILE A 20 4.36 13.96 0.78
CA ILE A 20 5.63 14.54 0.33
C ILE A 20 5.73 14.52 -1.20
N ALA A 21 5.29 13.45 -1.86
CA ALA A 21 5.24 13.38 -3.32
C ALA A 21 4.28 14.43 -3.91
N THR A 22 3.11 14.65 -3.32
CA THR A 22 2.16 15.70 -3.76
C THR A 22 2.66 17.12 -3.46
N LEU A 23 3.49 17.31 -2.43
CA LEU A 23 4.13 18.61 -2.14
C LEU A 23 5.32 18.89 -3.06
N THR A 24 6.08 17.84 -3.43
CA THR A 24 7.29 17.96 -4.27
C THR A 24 6.94 18.07 -5.75
N VAL A 25 5.78 17.54 -6.16
CA VAL A 25 5.33 17.55 -7.55
C VAL A 25 4.27 18.64 -7.75
N PRO A 26 4.60 19.79 -8.38
CA PRO A 26 3.61 20.83 -8.65
C PRO A 26 2.57 20.34 -9.66
N ASN A 27 1.33 20.82 -9.46
CA ASN A 27 0.05 20.35 -10.02
C ASN A 27 -0.08 20.31 -11.57
N TRP A 28 0.97 20.59 -12.34
CA TRP A 28 0.92 20.80 -13.80
C TRP A 28 2.12 20.30 -14.61
N SER A 29 2.96 19.39 -14.09
CA SER A 29 4.15 18.94 -14.85
C SER A 29 3.83 18.15 -16.14
N THR A 30 2.58 17.73 -16.36
CA THR A 30 2.24 16.88 -17.51
C THR A 30 1.83 17.66 -18.77
N ALA A 31 1.53 18.97 -18.72
CA ALA A 31 0.87 19.64 -19.85
C ALA A 31 1.60 20.83 -20.49
N ARG A 32 2.49 21.57 -19.82
CA ARG A 32 3.21 22.70 -20.45
C ARG A 32 4.60 22.94 -19.82
N PRO A 33 5.63 23.34 -20.61
CA PRO A 33 6.81 23.97 -20.07
C PRO A 33 6.47 25.44 -19.82
N THR A 34 6.29 25.87 -18.55
CA THR A 34 6.11 27.30 -18.29
C THR A 34 6.61 27.70 -16.91
N ALA A 35 7.79 28.33 -16.92
CA ALA A 35 8.19 29.61 -16.31
C ALA A 35 7.31 30.34 -15.27
N GLU A 36 6.58 29.65 -14.39
CA GLU A 36 5.92 30.27 -13.23
C GLU A 36 6.41 29.60 -11.94
N SER A 37 6.79 30.44 -10.97
CA SER A 37 7.64 30.13 -9.81
C SER A 37 7.25 28.86 -9.07
N ALA A 38 8.10 27.84 -9.16
CA ALA A 38 8.10 26.74 -8.21
C ALA A 38 8.37 27.31 -6.80
N LEU A 39 7.53 26.99 -5.82
CA LEU A 39 7.73 27.45 -4.44
C LEU A 39 8.95 26.75 -3.78
N ILE A 40 9.46 25.68 -4.40
CA ILE A 40 10.74 25.03 -4.09
C ILE A 40 11.36 24.61 -5.43
N GLU A 41 12.57 25.07 -5.69
CA GLU A 41 13.37 24.66 -6.83
C GLU A 41 13.56 23.13 -6.81
N PRO A 42 13.21 22.40 -7.89
CA PRO A 42 13.30 20.94 -7.91
C PRO A 42 14.77 20.50 -7.77
N ASN A 43 15.20 20.25 -6.54
CA ASN A 43 16.55 19.80 -6.22
C ASN A 43 16.58 18.27 -6.23
N VAL A 44 17.59 17.69 -6.89
CA VAL A 44 17.85 16.25 -7.00
C VAL A 44 17.83 15.57 -5.61
N VAL A 45 18.27 16.28 -4.57
CA VAL A 45 18.26 15.79 -3.19
C VAL A 45 16.85 15.43 -2.70
N TRP A 46 15.83 16.25 -3.00
CA TRP A 46 14.45 15.95 -2.60
C TRP A 46 13.88 14.74 -3.33
N VAL A 47 14.21 14.59 -4.62
CA VAL A 47 13.82 13.42 -5.42
C VAL A 47 14.47 12.15 -4.88
N CYS A 48 15.76 12.20 -4.53
CA CYS A 48 16.46 11.06 -3.92
C CYS A 48 15.88 10.68 -2.55
N VAL A 49 15.54 11.66 -1.72
CA VAL A 49 14.89 11.43 -0.41
C VAL A 49 13.53 10.76 -0.61
N VAL A 50 12.70 11.25 -1.52
CA VAL A 50 11.40 10.64 -1.81
C VAL A 50 11.56 9.22 -2.37
N ALA A 51 12.49 8.99 -3.29
CA ALA A 51 12.76 7.66 -3.83
C ALA A 51 13.21 6.68 -2.75
N PHE A 52 14.05 7.13 -1.81
CA PHE A 52 14.49 6.32 -0.67
C PHE A 52 13.32 5.99 0.26
N LEU A 53 12.49 6.97 0.62
CA LEU A 53 11.30 6.76 1.46
C LEU A 53 10.31 5.81 0.78
N LEU A 54 10.12 5.93 -0.54
CA LEU A 54 9.21 5.09 -1.31
C LEU A 54 9.71 3.64 -1.38
N GLY A 55 11.01 3.43 -1.58
CA GLY A 55 11.64 2.10 -1.50
C GLY A 55 11.56 1.49 -0.10
N PHE A 56 11.71 2.30 0.94
CA PHE A 56 11.53 1.86 2.33
C PHE A 56 10.07 1.45 2.61
N ALA A 57 9.11 2.24 2.14
CA ALA A 57 7.69 1.93 2.29
C ALA A 57 7.29 0.65 1.52
N ASP A 58 7.77 0.47 0.29
CA ASP A 58 7.45 -0.73 -0.52
C ASP A 58 8.04 -2.01 0.09
N SER A 59 9.27 -1.95 0.60
CA SER A 59 9.89 -3.09 1.27
C SER A 59 9.17 -3.45 2.58
N ALA A 60 8.77 -2.47 3.39
CA ALA A 60 7.95 -2.68 4.59
C ALA A 60 6.57 -3.26 4.24
N ASN A 61 5.93 -2.76 3.18
CA ASN A 61 4.65 -3.27 2.70
C ASN A 61 4.77 -4.72 2.24
N THR A 62 5.82 -5.04 1.49
CA THR A 62 6.13 -6.40 1.06
C THR A 62 6.29 -7.36 2.24
N ALA A 63 7.06 -6.97 3.26
CA ALA A 63 7.24 -7.76 4.47
C ALA A 63 5.91 -7.99 5.21
N SER A 64 5.08 -6.95 5.36
CA SER A 64 3.78 -7.07 6.02
C SER A 64 2.83 -8.01 5.27
N ASN A 65 2.77 -7.94 3.93
CA ASN A 65 1.95 -8.82 3.10
C ASN A 65 2.38 -10.29 3.19
N THR A 66 3.69 -10.56 3.22
CA THR A 66 4.18 -11.93 3.43
C THR A 66 3.73 -12.50 4.77
N VAL A 67 3.81 -11.71 5.84
CA VAL A 67 3.34 -12.14 7.17
C VAL A 67 1.82 -12.31 7.19
N ILE A 68 1.05 -11.40 6.58
CA ILE A 68 -0.42 -11.52 6.47
C ILE A 68 -0.81 -12.80 5.73
N CYS A 69 -0.21 -13.06 4.56
CA CYS A 69 -0.48 -14.29 3.80
C CYS A 69 -0.11 -15.55 4.59
N SER A 70 0.99 -15.52 5.36
CA SER A 70 1.39 -16.64 6.22
C SER A 70 0.40 -16.94 7.35
N ARG A 71 -0.30 -15.90 7.85
CA ARG A 71 -1.31 -16.03 8.90
C ARG A 71 -2.69 -16.38 8.35
N LEU A 72 -3.05 -15.88 7.17
CA LEU A 72 -4.37 -16.07 6.60
C LEU A 72 -4.58 -17.51 6.09
N ILE A 73 -3.55 -18.11 5.47
CA ILE A 73 -3.61 -19.48 4.93
C ILE A 73 -2.29 -20.21 5.27
N PRO A 74 -2.19 -20.82 6.48
CA PRO A 74 -1.03 -21.61 6.84
C PRO A 74 -0.87 -22.79 5.86
N GLY A 75 0.30 -22.91 5.22
CA GLY A 75 0.64 -23.99 4.29
C GLY A 75 0.54 -23.64 2.79
N ARG A 76 -0.18 -22.58 2.40
CA ARG A 76 -0.25 -22.12 0.98
C ARG A 76 -0.01 -20.61 0.80
N ALA A 77 0.57 -19.98 1.82
CA ALA A 77 0.86 -18.55 1.83
C ALA A 77 1.64 -18.05 0.60
N SER A 78 2.59 -18.84 0.10
CA SER A 78 3.38 -18.52 -1.09
C SER A 78 2.53 -18.47 -2.36
N HIS A 79 1.59 -19.41 -2.54
CA HIS A 79 0.69 -19.44 -3.69
C HIS A 79 -0.26 -18.23 -3.68
N THR A 80 -0.84 -17.91 -2.53
CA THR A 80 -1.73 -16.76 -2.38
C THR A 80 -1.01 -15.44 -2.60
N TYR A 81 0.23 -15.33 -2.10
CA TYR A 81 1.06 -14.14 -2.29
C TYR A 81 1.45 -13.93 -3.77
N SER A 82 1.83 -15.00 -4.47
CA SER A 82 2.12 -14.95 -5.91
C SER A 82 0.90 -14.53 -6.73
N ALA A 83 -0.29 -15.07 -6.41
CA ALA A 83 -1.52 -14.66 -7.08
C ALA A 83 -1.83 -13.17 -6.86
N ALA A 84 -1.67 -12.66 -5.63
CA ALA A 84 -1.85 -11.24 -5.34
C ALA A 84 -0.88 -10.36 -6.14
N ARG A 85 0.41 -10.74 -6.24
CA ARG A 85 1.40 -10.01 -7.05
C ARG A 85 1.08 -10.02 -8.54
N PHE A 86 0.50 -11.10 -9.06
CA PHE A 86 0.05 -11.18 -10.45
C PHE A 86 -1.04 -10.13 -10.74
N TYR A 87 -2.06 -10.02 -9.87
CA TYR A 87 -3.11 -9.00 -10.01
C TYR A 87 -2.57 -7.58 -9.87
N ILE A 88 -1.62 -7.34 -8.96
CA ILE A 88 -0.96 -6.04 -8.82
C ILE A 88 -0.19 -5.67 -10.09
N GLY A 89 0.54 -6.62 -10.69
CA GLY A 89 1.25 -6.41 -11.95
C GLY A 89 0.31 -6.10 -13.12
N LEU A 90 -0.82 -6.81 -13.21
CA LEU A 90 -1.85 -6.55 -14.23
C LEU A 90 -2.50 -5.18 -14.04
N ALA A 91 -2.83 -4.80 -12.81
CA ALA A 91 -3.32 -3.45 -12.49
C ALA A 91 -2.28 -2.38 -12.86
N GLY A 92 -1.00 -2.62 -12.55
CA GLY A 92 0.10 -1.73 -12.94
C GLY A 92 0.20 -1.54 -14.46
N ALA A 93 0.06 -2.62 -15.24
CA ALA A 93 0.04 -2.55 -16.70
C ALA A 93 -1.13 -1.72 -17.23
N ILE A 94 -2.33 -1.88 -16.64
CA ILE A 94 -3.51 -1.07 -16.99
C ILE A 94 -3.26 0.42 -16.67
N ILE A 95 -2.68 0.72 -15.51
CA ILE A 95 -2.36 2.09 -15.10
C ILE A 95 -1.31 2.70 -16.05
N PHE A 96 -0.28 1.94 -16.45
CA PHE A 96 0.72 2.41 -17.42
C PHE A 96 0.10 2.70 -18.79
N PHE A 97 -0.83 1.86 -19.25
CA PHE A 97 -1.54 2.08 -20.51
C PHE A 97 -2.50 3.30 -20.43
N CYS A 98 -2.99 3.61 -19.23
CA CYS A 98 -3.85 4.77 -18.95
C CYS A 98 -3.07 6.06 -18.65
N SER A 99 -1.76 5.95 -18.34
CA SER A 99 -0.87 7.06 -17.99
C SER A 99 -0.84 8.22 -19.01
N PRO A 100 -0.88 8.00 -20.35
CA PRO A 100 -0.92 9.12 -21.29
C PRO A 100 -2.26 9.86 -21.35
N MET A 101 -3.34 9.34 -20.75
CA MET A 101 -4.68 9.96 -20.77
C MET A 101 -5.06 10.67 -19.45
N LEU A 102 -4.26 10.57 -18.38
CA LEU A 102 -4.68 10.96 -17.03
C LEU A 102 -3.82 12.07 -16.39
N THR A 103 -4.41 13.24 -16.17
CA THR A 103 -3.82 14.41 -15.48
C THR A 103 -3.40 14.09 -14.03
N MET A 104 -2.34 14.71 -13.51
CA MET A 104 -1.77 14.51 -12.15
C MET A 104 -2.78 14.43 -10.99
N LYS A 105 -3.91 15.13 -11.09
CA LYS A 105 -4.98 15.09 -10.08
C LYS A 105 -5.66 13.72 -10.00
N ALA A 106 -5.82 13.03 -11.12
CA ALA A 106 -6.41 11.70 -11.17
C ALA A 106 -5.51 10.66 -10.49
N HIS A 107 -4.18 10.76 -10.68
CA HIS A 107 -3.24 9.91 -9.95
C HIS A 107 -3.34 10.12 -8.44
N ALA A 108 -3.40 11.37 -7.96
CA ALA A 108 -3.57 11.63 -6.53
C ALA A 108 -4.89 11.05 -5.96
N ILE A 109 -6.01 11.19 -6.68
CA ILE A 109 -7.31 10.63 -6.26
C ILE A 109 -7.26 9.09 -6.23
N ILE A 110 -6.63 8.46 -7.23
CA ILE A 110 -6.47 6.99 -7.29
C ILE A 110 -5.61 6.50 -6.12
N LEU A 111 -4.53 7.21 -5.77
CA LEU A 111 -3.65 6.83 -4.68
C LEU A 111 -4.34 6.98 -3.31
N ILE A 112 -5.09 8.06 -3.10
CA ILE A 112 -5.88 8.28 -1.88
C ILE A 112 -6.97 7.22 -1.74
N SER A 113 -7.76 6.99 -2.79
CA SER A 113 -8.83 5.99 -2.77
C SER A 113 -8.30 4.58 -2.54
N THR A 114 -7.18 4.22 -3.19
CA THR A 114 -6.49 2.94 -2.99
C THR A 114 -5.99 2.77 -1.56
N THR A 115 -5.51 3.84 -0.93
CA THR A 115 -5.03 3.80 0.46
C THR A 115 -6.17 3.56 1.45
N ILE A 116 -7.32 4.22 1.24
CA ILE A 116 -8.54 3.99 2.03
C ILE A 116 -9.02 2.54 1.86
N PHE A 117 -9.07 2.07 0.61
CA PHE A 117 -9.47 0.70 0.29
C PHE A 117 -8.54 -0.34 0.93
N SER A 118 -7.24 -0.07 0.96
CA SER A 118 -6.24 -0.92 1.62
C SER A 118 -6.49 -1.01 3.14
N GLY A 119 -6.69 0.14 3.80
CA GLY A 119 -6.99 0.19 5.23
C GLY A 119 -8.27 -0.56 5.63
N LEU A 120 -9.34 -0.42 4.84
CA LEU A 120 -10.59 -1.16 5.05
C LEU A 120 -10.39 -2.66 4.86
N SER A 121 -9.72 -3.07 3.77
CA SER A 121 -9.45 -4.47 3.46
C SER A 121 -8.63 -5.15 4.56
N PHE A 122 -7.67 -4.44 5.15
CA PHE A 122 -6.88 -4.97 6.25
C PHE A 122 -7.67 -5.13 7.54
N ASN A 123 -8.48 -4.13 7.93
CA ASN A 123 -9.33 -4.25 9.11
C ASN A 123 -10.28 -5.44 8.97
N TRP A 124 -10.85 -5.63 7.79
CA TRP A 124 -11.68 -6.79 7.50
C TRP A 124 -10.90 -8.12 7.57
N ALA A 125 -9.71 -8.18 6.98
CA ALA A 125 -8.86 -9.37 7.00
C ALA A 125 -8.40 -9.74 8.42
N VAL A 126 -8.06 -8.76 9.23
CA VAL A 126 -7.69 -8.95 10.64
C VAL A 126 -8.87 -9.49 11.44
N ASN A 127 -10.07 -8.94 11.23
CA ASN A 127 -11.27 -9.41 11.89
C ASN A 127 -11.64 -10.85 11.47
N GLN A 128 -11.38 -11.22 10.20
CA GLN A 128 -11.51 -12.58 9.70
C GLN A 128 -10.52 -13.55 10.35
N VAL A 129 -9.26 -13.15 10.52
CA VAL A 129 -8.24 -13.97 11.17
C VAL A 129 -8.57 -14.20 12.64
N GLU A 130 -8.98 -13.15 13.37
CA GLU A 130 -9.37 -13.26 14.78
C GLU A 130 -10.56 -14.20 14.98
N LYS A 131 -11.60 -14.10 14.14
CA LYS A 131 -12.74 -15.04 14.17
C LYS A 131 -12.32 -16.49 13.95
N ARG A 132 -11.43 -16.75 12.98
CA ARG A 132 -10.92 -18.11 12.71
C ARG A 132 -10.07 -18.67 13.86
N GLU A 133 -9.28 -17.82 14.50
CA GLU A 133 -8.49 -18.21 15.69
C GLU A 133 -9.42 -18.53 16.89
N GLU A 134 -10.51 -17.79 17.07
CA GLU A 134 -11.52 -18.04 18.10
C GLU A 134 -12.30 -19.35 17.87
N GLU A 135 -12.75 -19.61 16.65
CA GLU A 135 -13.43 -20.86 16.27
C GLU A 135 -12.54 -22.08 16.53
N THR A 136 -11.27 -22.02 16.10
CA THR A 136 -10.29 -23.10 16.34
C THR A 136 -10.02 -23.31 17.83
N ARG A 137 -10.00 -22.23 18.62
CA ARG A 137 -9.81 -22.30 20.09
C ARG A 137 -11.02 -22.92 20.79
N ASN A 138 -12.23 -22.62 20.33
CA ASN A 138 -13.47 -23.15 20.89
C ASN A 138 -13.67 -24.63 20.55
N GLU A 139 -13.30 -25.06 19.35
CA GLU A 139 -13.35 -26.49 18.97
C GLU A 139 -12.39 -27.36 19.81
N LYS A 140 -11.23 -26.81 20.20
CA LYS A 140 -10.25 -27.50 21.04
C LYS A 140 -10.59 -27.54 22.53
N LYS A 141 -11.66 -26.88 22.99
CA LYS A 141 -12.19 -27.09 24.34
C LYS A 141 -13.18 -28.26 24.26
N PRO A 142 -12.77 -29.52 24.53
CA PRO A 142 -13.74 -30.59 24.63
C PRO A 142 -14.76 -30.22 25.70
N VAL A 143 -16.03 -30.35 25.33
CA VAL A 143 -17.19 -30.28 26.21
C VAL A 143 -16.92 -31.21 27.39
N THR A 144 -16.43 -30.64 28.47
CA THR A 144 -16.32 -31.26 29.79
C THR A 144 -17.26 -30.48 30.68
N ALA A 145 -18.54 -30.81 30.55
CA ALA A 145 -19.58 -30.58 31.54
C ALA A 145 -20.66 -31.65 31.31
#